data_AF-A0A447U383-F1
#
_entry.id   AF-A0A447U383-F1
#
_cell.length_a   1.000
_cell.length_b   1.000
_cell.length_c   1.000
_cell.angle_alpha   90.00
_cell.angle_beta   90.00
_cell.angle_gamma   90.00
#
_symmetry.space_group_name_H-M   'P 1'
#
loop_
_entity.id
_entity.type
_entity.pdbx_description
1 polymer ?
#
loop_
_entity_poly.entity_id
_entity_poly.type
_entity_poly.pdbx_seq_one_letter_code
_entity_poly.pdbx_strand_id
1 'polypeptide(L)' 'MKPQIYHVDAFTSEPFRGNSAGVVLHADTLSDAQMQLIARELRHSETAFLLKKRRE' A
#
# COMPACT_ATOMS: atom_id res chain seq x y z
N MET A 1 3.24 0.93 15.62
CA MET A 1 2.02 0.19 15.21
C MET A 1 2.43 -0.83 14.18
N LYS A 2 1.70 -1.95 14.07
CA LYS A 2 2.00 -2.97 13.05
C LYS A 2 1.53 -2.47 11.68
N PRO A 3 2.26 -2.75 10.58
CA PRO A 3 1.80 -2.45 9.24
C PRO A 3 0.45 -3.14 8.96
N GLN A 4 -0.47 -2.43 8.31
CA GLN A 4 -1.78 -2.95 7.92
C GLN A 4 -1.92 -2.87 6.40
N ILE A 5 -2.33 -3.96 5.78
CA ILE A 5 -2.46 -4.07 4.33
C ILE A 5 -3.93 -4.00 3.96
N TYR A 6 -4.23 -3.16 2.97
CA TYR A 6 -5.55 -3.02 2.37
C TYR A 6 -5.43 -3.26 0.86
N HIS A 7 -6.41 -4.00 0.32
CA HIS A 7 -6.66 -4.06 -1.10
C HIS A 7 -7.78 -3.05 -1.40
N VAL A 8 -7.55 -2.17 -2.36
CA VAL A 8 -8.51 -1.15 -2.79
C VAL A 8 -8.73 -1.22 -4.30
N ASP A 9 -9.96 -0.98 -4.71
CA ASP A 9 -10.33 -0.73 -6.10
C ASP A 9 -10.53 0.78 -6.27
N ALA A 10 -9.53 1.46 -6.85
CA ALA A 10 -9.53 2.91 -7.03
C ALA A 10 -10.39 3.33 -8.24
N PHE A 11 -10.92 4.56 -8.18
CA PHE A 11 -11.78 5.17 -9.22
C PHE A 11 -13.10 4.43 -9.48
N THR A 12 -13.59 3.68 -8.50
CA THR A 12 -14.88 2.98 -8.54
C THR A 12 -15.53 2.98 -7.16
N SER A 13 -16.86 2.82 -7.12
CA SER A 13 -17.61 2.48 -5.90
C SER A 13 -18.10 1.02 -5.89
N GLU A 14 -17.87 0.29 -6.98
CA GLU A 14 -18.21 -1.12 -7.13
C GLU A 14 -16.96 -2.01 -6.99
N PRO A 15 -17.01 -3.14 -6.26
CA PRO A 15 -15.92 -4.10 -6.20
C PRO A 15 -15.55 -4.69 -7.57
N PHE A 16 -14.28 -5.05 -7.76
CA PHE A 16 -13.74 -5.67 -8.98
C PHE A 16 -13.82 -4.79 -10.24
N ARG A 17 -13.88 -3.48 -10.05
CA ARG A 17 -13.88 -2.46 -11.12
C ARG A 17 -12.75 -1.46 -10.86
N GLY A 18 -12.53 -0.54 -11.80
CA GLY A 18 -11.50 0.49 -11.63
C GLY A 18 -10.08 -0.08 -11.62
N ASN A 19 -9.20 0.49 -10.79
CA ASN A 19 -7.80 0.07 -10.68
C ASN A 19 -7.52 -0.61 -9.33
N SER A 20 -7.16 -1.89 -9.36
CA SER A 20 -6.83 -2.70 -8.19
C SER A 20 -5.42 -2.38 -7.68
N ALA A 21 -5.31 -1.96 -6.42
CA ALA A 21 -4.06 -1.51 -5.80
C ALA A 21 -3.91 -1.93 -4.34
N GLY A 22 -2.66 -2.00 -3.88
CA GLY A 22 -2.32 -2.22 -2.47
C GLY A 22 -2.11 -0.89 -1.72
N VAL A 23 -2.58 -0.81 -0.47
CA VAL A 23 -2.27 0.30 0.44
C VAL A 23 -1.78 -0.25 1.77
N VAL A 24 -0.61 0.20 2.23
CA VAL A 24 0.00 -0.21 3.50
C VAL A 24 0.04 0.96 4.47
N LEU A 25 -0.73 0.86 5.55
CA LEU A 25 -0.74 1.84 6.64
C LEU A 25 0.33 1.51 7.69
N HIS A 26 0.79 2.53 8.41
CA HIS A 26 1.83 2.43 9.44
C HIS A 26 3.15 1.82 8.93
N ALA A 27 3.58 2.25 7.73
CA ALA A 27 4.75 1.71 7.05
C ALA A 27 6.09 2.31 7.54
N ASP A 28 6.07 3.17 8.57
CA ASP A 28 7.25 3.90 9.07
C ASP A 28 8.44 3.01 9.46
N THR A 29 8.18 1.76 9.84
CA THR A 29 9.20 0.81 10.30
C THR A 29 9.70 -0.13 9.21
N LEU A 30 9.14 -0.03 7.99
CA LEU A 30 9.56 -0.86 6.87
C LEU A 30 10.76 -0.22 6.18
N SER A 31 11.75 -1.02 5.83
CA SER A 31 12.78 -0.59 4.90
C SER A 31 12.26 -0.62 3.47
N ASP A 32 12.89 0.13 2.56
CA ASP A 32 12.53 0.14 1.15
C ASP A 32 12.56 -1.27 0.54
N ALA A 33 13.52 -2.10 0.93
CA ALA A 33 13.60 -3.50 0.49
C ALA A 33 12.39 -4.33 0.97
N GLN A 34 11.93 -4.12 2.21
CA GLN A 34 10.72 -4.76 2.72
C GLN A 34 9.47 -4.27 1.97
N MET A 35 9.38 -2.97 1.69
CA MET A 35 8.29 -2.41 0.90
C MET A 35 8.23 -3.04 -0.50
N GLN A 36 9.37 -3.20 -1.16
CA GLN A 36 9.46 -3.87 -2.47
C GLN A 36 9.03 -5.34 -2.41
N LEU A 37 9.44 -6.09 -1.38
CA LEU A 37 9.00 -7.47 -1.20
C LEU A 37 7.49 -7.57 -0.98
N ILE A 38 6.91 -6.68 -0.18
CA ILE A 38 5.47 -6.61 0.05
C ILE A 38 4.73 -6.28 -1.25
N ALA A 39 5.15 -5.26 -1.98
CA ALA A 39 4.53 -4.88 -3.25
C ALA A 39 4.54 -6.05 -4.26
N ARG A 40 5.67 -6.79 -4.33
CA ARG A 40 5.79 -7.97 -5.18
C ARG A 40 4.86 -9.11 -4.77
N GLU A 41 4.65 -9.31 -3.47
CA GLU A 41 3.71 -10.33 -2.95
C GLU A 41 2.25 -9.98 -3.29
N LEU A 42 1.88 -8.71 -3.23
CA LEU A 42 0.51 -8.26 -3.52
C LEU A 42 0.15 -8.35 -5.01
N ARG A 43 1.13 -8.35 -5.92
CA ARG A 43 0.95 -8.52 -7.37
C ARG A 43 -0.02 -7.53 -8.02
N HIS A 44 -0.22 -6.36 -7.42
CA HIS A 44 -0.88 -5.23 -8.05
C HIS A 44 0.12 -4.42 -8.88
N SER A 45 -0.38 -3.60 -9.81
CA SER A 45 0.45 -2.67 -10.60
C SER A 45 1.25 -1.73 -9.68
N GLU A 46 0.61 -1.23 -8.62
CA GLU A 46 1.24 -0.36 -7.62
C GLU A 46 0.81 -0.72 -6.19
N THR A 47 1.67 -0.36 -5.23
CA THR A 47 1.36 -0.40 -3.79
C THR A 47 1.83 0.90 -3.14
N ALA A 48 0.92 1.58 -2.44
CA ALA A 48 1.22 2.82 -1.72
C ALA A 48 1.55 2.54 -0.25
N PHE A 49 2.61 3.18 0.27
CA PHE A 49 3.04 3.06 1.67
C PHE A 49 2.84 4.39 2.38
N LEU A 50 1.98 4.41 3.42
CA LEU A 50 1.74 5.62 4.20
C LEU A 50 2.81 5.79 5.28
N LEU A 51 3.61 6.84 5.13
CA LEU A 51 4.65 7.26 6.07
C LEU A 51 4.22 8.52 6.81
N LYS A 52 4.72 8.69 8.04
CA LYS A 52 4.58 9.93 8.78
C LYS A 52 5.22 11.06 8.01
N LYS A 53 4.53 12.20 7.98
CA LYS A 53 5.08 13.45 7.47
C LYS A 53 6.38 13.76 8.22
N ARG A 54 7.47 13.97 7.48
CA ARG A 54 8.70 14.51 8.07
C ARG A 54 8.40 15.95 8.53
N ARG A 55 8.72 16.26 9.78
CA ARG A 55 8.70 17.65 10.25
C ARG A 55 9.95 18.33 9.67
N GLU A 56 9.72 19.39 8.91
CA GLU A 56 10.76 20.34 8.48
C GLU A 56 11.11 21.26 9.64
#